data_AF-A0A5K7Z6S2-F1
#
_entry.id   AF-A0A5K7Z6S2-F1
#
_cell.length_a   1.000
_cell.length_b   1.000
_cell.length_c   1.000
_cell.angle_alpha   90.00
_cell.angle_beta   90.00
_cell.angle_gamma   90.00
#
_symmetry.space_group_name_H-M   'P 1'
#
loop_
_entity.id
_entity.type
_entity.pdbx_description
1 polymer ?
#
loop_
_entity_poly.entity_id
_entity_poly.type
_entity_poly.pdbx_seq_one_letter_code
_entity_poly.pdbx_strand_id
1 'polypeptide(L)'
;MSASISRRSFIKAGMFTAGAVAASGFPRPRMAHAADAELCTLLDLGKCIACGACVEACREVNEEKFPQPEGPMPDMLPRSKVKIADWSSEEKQAVDDRLTPYNWLFIQEAYGEYNGEEFEINIPRRCMHCRNAPCSNLCPFGAAFAQENGIVRIHPDICMGGAKCKAVCPWHIPERQSGVGLHLELLPQYAGNGVMYKCDRCYNRIAKGELPACIEACPEDVQQIGPRREIVEKAHRLAEETNGFIYGETENGGTNTIYVSPVPFEVLNRAIDKGPGSPHLDPVPDAMTSANNMALALAVAPVAGAAGAVLRFLSLGGNDTRGKGAQR
;
A
#
# COMPACT_ATOMS: atom_id res chain seq x y z
N MET A 1 11.02 9.11 66.05
CA MET A 1 11.77 7.89 65.69
C MET A 1 11.30 7.47 64.30
N SER A 2 12.07 7.81 63.26
CA SER A 2 11.71 7.55 61.85
C SER A 2 12.35 6.23 61.42
N ALA A 3 11.53 5.25 61.05
CA ALA A 3 12.02 3.96 60.57
C ALA A 3 12.41 4.08 59.09
N SER A 4 13.70 3.92 58.79
CA SER A 4 14.25 3.95 57.44
C SER A 4 13.80 2.70 56.65
N ILE A 5 12.98 2.88 55.61
CA ILE A 5 12.64 1.83 54.66
C ILE A 5 13.88 1.53 53.80
N SER A 6 14.43 0.33 53.95
CA SER A 6 15.58 -0.14 53.17
C SER A 6 15.18 -0.46 51.73
N ARG A 7 16.06 -0.13 50.76
CA ARG A 7 15.92 -0.43 49.33
C ARG A 7 15.64 -1.91 49.03
N ARG A 8 15.97 -2.84 49.93
CA ARG A 8 15.65 -4.28 49.79
C ARG A 8 14.18 -4.63 50.09
N SER A 9 13.48 -3.83 50.89
CA SER A 9 12.07 -4.06 51.22
C SER A 9 11.13 -3.64 50.09
N PHE A 10 11.54 -2.67 49.26
CA PHE A 10 10.76 -2.21 48.11
C PHE A 10 10.75 -3.22 46.96
N ILE A 11 11.86 -3.93 46.74
CA ILE A 11 11.98 -4.94 45.67
C ILE A 11 11.16 -6.21 45.99
N LYS A 12 10.99 -6.56 47.28
CA LYS A 12 10.14 -7.70 47.68
C LYS A 12 8.64 -7.41 47.61
N ALA A 13 8.23 -6.14 47.66
CA ALA A 13 6.83 -5.74 47.52
C ALA A 13 6.35 -5.71 46.06
N GLY A 14 7.27 -5.67 45.08
CA GLY A 14 6.94 -5.60 43.66
C GLY A 14 6.69 -6.95 42.95
N MET A 15 6.85 -8.09 43.63
CA MET A 15 6.80 -9.43 43.01
C MET A 15 5.57 -10.28 43.39
N PHE A 16 4.47 -9.69 43.86
CA PHE A 16 3.26 -10.44 44.24
C PHE A 16 1.93 -9.91 43.67
N THR A 17 1.95 -9.20 42.54
CA THR A 17 0.73 -8.86 41.79
C THR A 17 0.77 -9.36 40.34
N ALA A 18 1.34 -10.55 40.12
CA ALA A 18 1.23 -11.28 38.87
C ALA A 18 0.63 -12.66 39.14
N GLY A 19 -0.70 -12.72 39.29
CA GLY A 19 -1.39 -13.99 39.43
C GLY A 19 -2.84 -13.85 39.90
N ALA A 20 -3.75 -13.65 38.93
CA ALA A 20 -5.12 -14.16 38.88
C ALA A 20 -6.08 -13.16 38.21
N VAL A 21 -6.13 -13.16 36.88
CA VAL A 21 -7.39 -12.97 36.17
C VAL A 21 -7.45 -14.03 35.08
N ALA A 22 -8.08 -15.15 35.40
CA ALA A 22 -8.53 -16.12 34.42
C ALA A 22 -9.89 -15.66 33.88
N ALA A 23 -9.99 -15.69 32.54
CA ALA A 23 -11.18 -15.89 31.72
C ALA A 23 -12.37 -14.92 31.86
N SER A 24 -12.51 -14.04 30.87
CA SER A 24 -13.78 -13.79 30.19
C SER A 24 -13.48 -13.32 28.76
N GLY A 25 -14.03 -14.03 27.77
CA GLY A 25 -13.83 -13.77 26.34
C GLY A 25 -14.48 -12.47 25.87
N PHE A 26 -13.83 -11.35 26.17
CA PHE A 26 -14.13 -10.08 25.52
C PHE A 26 -13.34 -9.96 24.21
N PRO A 27 -13.95 -9.48 23.11
CA PRO A 27 -13.20 -9.18 21.89
C PRO A 27 -12.10 -8.18 22.26
N ARG A 28 -10.84 -8.56 22.06
CA ARG A 28 -9.73 -7.62 22.17
C ARG A 28 -9.99 -6.50 21.16
N PRO A 29 -9.98 -5.22 21.56
CA PRO A 29 -10.06 -4.14 20.59
C PRO A 29 -8.91 -4.34 19.58
N ARG A 30 -9.23 -4.34 18.29
CA ARG A 30 -8.24 -4.35 17.21
C ARG A 30 -7.47 -3.03 17.29
N MET A 31 -6.46 -2.95 18.14
CA MET A 31 -5.54 -1.82 18.13
C MET A 31 -4.66 -1.95 16.89
N ALA A 32 -4.55 -0.87 16.11
CA ALA A 32 -3.67 -0.81 14.94
C ALA A 32 -2.17 -0.75 15.32
N HIS A 33 -1.84 -0.87 16.62
CA HIS A 33 -0.50 -0.59 17.12
C HIS A 33 0.35 -1.86 17.21
N ALA A 34 1.11 -2.10 16.15
CA ALA A 34 2.42 -2.74 16.25
C ALA A 34 3.43 -1.69 15.82
N ALA A 35 4.07 -1.02 16.79
CA ALA A 35 4.91 0.15 16.54
C ALA A 35 6.06 -0.11 15.54
N ASP A 36 6.45 -1.38 15.33
CA ASP A 36 7.57 -1.77 14.46
C ASP A 36 7.19 -2.79 13.37
N ALA A 37 5.90 -2.95 13.04
CA ALA A 37 5.48 -3.94 12.04
C ALA A 37 4.93 -3.29 10.76
N GLU A 38 5.27 -3.88 9.62
CA GLU A 38 4.62 -3.61 8.34
C GLU A 38 3.13 -3.99 8.44
N LEU A 39 2.24 -3.01 8.28
CA LEU A 39 0.80 -3.21 8.38
C LEU A 39 0.20 -3.63 7.04
N CYS A 40 -0.70 -4.61 7.07
CA CYS A 40 -1.47 -5.09 5.93
C CYS A 40 -2.96 -5.09 6.25
N THR A 41 -3.78 -4.91 5.23
CA THR A 41 -5.24 -5.08 5.32
C THR A 41 -5.66 -6.39 4.68
N LEU A 42 -6.64 -7.07 5.29
CA LEU A 42 -7.36 -8.22 4.73
C LEU A 42 -8.79 -7.78 4.41
N LEU A 43 -9.28 -8.11 3.22
CA LEU A 43 -10.66 -7.90 2.81
C LEU A 43 -11.29 -9.25 2.44
N ASP A 44 -12.29 -9.65 3.21
CA ASP A 44 -13.11 -10.83 2.95
C ASP A 44 -14.30 -10.43 2.07
N LEU A 45 -14.16 -10.64 0.76
CA LEU A 45 -15.16 -10.20 -0.23
C LEU A 45 -16.48 -10.98 -0.11
N GLY A 46 -16.47 -12.17 0.51
CA GLY A 46 -17.69 -12.94 0.76
C GLY A 46 -18.65 -12.29 1.76
N LYS A 47 -18.21 -11.22 2.46
CA LYS A 47 -19.02 -10.49 3.45
C LYS A 47 -19.51 -9.12 2.97
N CYS A 48 -19.06 -8.63 1.82
CA CYS A 48 -19.34 -7.25 1.43
C CYS A 48 -20.75 -7.12 0.85
N ILE A 49 -21.60 -6.35 1.54
CA ILE A 49 -23.00 -6.08 1.15
C ILE A 49 -23.19 -4.75 0.39
N ALA A 50 -22.12 -4.16 -0.14
CA ALA A 50 -22.15 -2.87 -0.85
C ALA A 50 -22.84 -1.68 -0.14
N CYS A 51 -22.95 -1.68 1.20
CA CYS A 51 -23.69 -0.64 1.92
C CYS A 51 -23.11 0.80 1.85
N GLY A 52 -21.93 1.02 1.25
CA GLY A 52 -21.34 2.35 1.10
C GLY A 52 -20.76 3.00 2.37
N ALA A 53 -21.00 2.46 3.58
CA ALA A 53 -20.53 3.05 4.84
C ALA A 53 -19.01 3.30 4.89
N CYS A 54 -18.23 2.40 4.28
CA CYS A 54 -16.78 2.56 4.20
C CYS A 54 -16.31 3.67 3.24
N VAL A 55 -17.12 4.00 2.23
CA VAL A 55 -16.89 5.11 1.29
C VAL A 55 -17.18 6.42 2.00
N GLU A 56 -18.37 6.53 2.60
CA GLU A 56 -18.81 7.72 3.33
C GLU A 56 -17.84 8.07 4.47
N ALA A 57 -17.50 7.11 5.33
CA ALA A 57 -16.55 7.32 6.42
C ALA A 57 -15.14 7.71 5.92
N CYS A 58 -14.74 7.21 4.74
CA CYS A 58 -13.48 7.61 4.13
C CYS A 58 -13.52 9.06 3.65
N ARG A 59 -14.64 9.52 3.11
CA ARG A 59 -14.83 10.89 2.64
C ARG A 59 -14.86 11.87 3.81
N GLU A 60 -15.66 11.58 4.84
CA GLU A 60 -15.80 12.41 6.03
C GLU A 60 -14.46 12.61 6.75
N VAL A 61 -13.75 11.53 7.08
CA VAL A 61 -12.49 11.61 7.82
C VAL A 61 -11.35 12.28 7.04
N ASN A 62 -11.44 12.33 5.71
CA ASN A 62 -10.42 12.94 4.86
C ASN A 62 -10.88 14.24 4.19
N GLU A 63 -12.03 14.80 4.57
CA GLU A 63 -12.60 16.01 3.96
C GLU A 63 -11.59 17.18 3.97
N GLU A 64 -10.94 17.42 5.11
CA GLU A 64 -9.92 18.47 5.27
C GLU A 64 -8.67 18.24 4.39
N LYS A 65 -8.45 17.01 3.91
CA LYS A 65 -7.31 16.65 3.05
C LYS A 65 -7.66 16.72 1.56
N PHE A 66 -8.93 16.91 1.21
CA PHE A 66 -9.34 17.06 -0.18
C PHE A 66 -8.89 18.40 -0.74
N PRO A 67 -8.57 18.45 -2.05
CA PRO A 67 -8.06 19.67 -2.64
C PRO A 67 -9.11 20.78 -2.63
N GLN A 68 -8.65 22.00 -2.27
CA GLN A 68 -9.45 23.22 -2.32
C GLN A 68 -8.79 24.18 -3.34
N PRO A 69 -9.08 24.06 -4.64
CA PRO A 69 -8.54 24.97 -5.65
C PRO A 69 -9.09 26.38 -5.46
N GLU A 70 -8.19 27.36 -5.38
CA GLU A 70 -8.53 28.78 -5.24
C GLU A 70 -8.29 29.52 -6.55
N GLY A 71 -9.29 30.29 -6.98
CA GLY A 71 -9.17 31.14 -8.16
C GLY A 71 -9.17 30.38 -9.50
N PRO A 72 -8.88 31.08 -10.61
CA PRO A 72 -8.89 30.48 -11.93
C PRO A 72 -7.72 29.51 -12.11
N MET A 73 -8.00 28.36 -12.71
CA MET A 73 -7.00 27.36 -13.07
C MET A 73 -5.91 27.95 -13.99
N PRO A 74 -4.61 27.71 -13.72
CA PRO A 74 -3.57 28.16 -14.63
C PRO A 74 -3.68 27.48 -16.00
N ASP A 75 -3.47 28.27 -17.06
CA ASP A 75 -3.36 27.76 -18.42
C ASP A 75 -2.00 27.09 -18.63
N MET A 76 -1.98 25.76 -18.59
CA MET A 76 -0.76 24.98 -18.59
C MET A 76 -0.08 24.92 -19.97
N LEU A 77 1.25 25.12 -20.01
CA LEU A 77 2.04 25.08 -21.24
C LEU A 77 2.99 23.87 -21.29
N PRO A 78 3.15 23.21 -22.47
CA PRO A 78 2.43 23.44 -23.72
C PRO A 78 1.02 22.82 -23.72
N ARG A 79 0.01 23.61 -24.13
CA ARG A 79 -1.43 23.25 -24.11
C ARG A 79 -1.78 21.93 -24.80
N SER A 80 -1.02 21.58 -25.85
CA SER A 80 -1.26 20.35 -26.61
C SER A 80 -0.91 19.08 -25.82
N LYS A 81 0.06 19.15 -24.90
CA LYS A 81 0.57 17.99 -24.15
C LYS A 81 0.11 17.96 -22.71
N VAL A 82 -0.06 19.14 -22.08
CA VAL A 82 -0.39 19.23 -20.67
C VAL A 82 -1.90 19.37 -20.51
N LYS A 83 -2.55 18.29 -20.11
CA LYS A 83 -3.99 18.29 -19.81
C LYS A 83 -4.23 18.72 -18.38
N ILE A 84 -5.23 19.56 -18.16
CA ILE A 84 -5.71 19.94 -16.84
C ILE A 84 -6.68 18.86 -16.35
N ALA A 85 -6.55 18.46 -15.09
CA ALA A 85 -7.47 17.55 -14.42
C ALA A 85 -8.23 18.34 -13.37
N ASP A 86 -9.38 18.88 -13.75
CA ASP A 86 -10.20 19.70 -12.85
C ASP A 86 -11.43 18.92 -12.37
N TRP A 87 -11.46 18.66 -11.06
CA TRP A 87 -12.54 18.03 -10.31
C TRP A 87 -13.21 19.00 -9.32
N SER A 88 -13.00 20.31 -9.46
CA SER A 88 -13.50 21.32 -8.53
C SER A 88 -15.02 21.51 -8.54
N SER A 89 -15.72 21.15 -9.62
CA SER A 89 -17.18 21.31 -9.71
C SER A 89 -17.92 20.34 -8.78
N GLU A 90 -19.01 20.79 -8.17
CA GLU A 90 -19.84 20.01 -7.24
C GLU A 90 -20.24 18.64 -7.83
N GLU A 91 -20.67 18.61 -9.10
CA GLU A 91 -20.98 17.38 -9.84
C GLU A 91 -19.82 16.37 -9.85
N LYS A 92 -18.58 16.86 -10.02
CA LYS A 92 -17.39 16.00 -10.08
C LYS A 92 -16.92 15.57 -8.70
N GLN A 93 -17.09 16.41 -7.69
CA GLN A 93 -16.78 16.05 -6.31
C GLN A 93 -17.76 15.00 -5.77
N ALA A 94 -19.01 15.02 -6.24
CA ALA A 94 -20.04 14.05 -5.87
C ALA A 94 -19.83 12.64 -6.46
N VAL A 95 -18.96 12.49 -7.48
CA VAL A 95 -18.64 11.19 -8.08
C VAL A 95 -18.04 10.25 -7.02
N ASP A 96 -18.70 9.10 -6.82
CA ASP A 96 -18.37 8.09 -5.83
C ASP A 96 -18.25 6.66 -6.38
N ASP A 97 -18.55 6.44 -7.66
CA ASP A 97 -18.49 5.15 -8.38
C ASP A 97 -17.08 4.76 -8.85
N ARG A 98 -16.07 5.56 -8.50
CA ARG A 98 -14.66 5.36 -8.88
C ARG A 98 -13.72 6.16 -7.99
N LEU A 99 -12.42 5.90 -8.15
CA LEU A 99 -11.39 6.72 -7.52
C LEU A 99 -11.31 8.10 -8.20
N THR A 100 -11.24 9.14 -7.37
CA THR A 100 -11.09 10.55 -7.75
C THR A 100 -10.21 11.27 -6.71
N PRO A 101 -9.81 12.53 -6.93
CA PRO A 101 -9.14 13.32 -5.89
C PRO A 101 -9.97 13.51 -4.60
N TYR A 102 -11.29 13.37 -4.70
CA TYR A 102 -12.28 13.54 -3.63
C TYR A 102 -12.92 12.21 -3.16
N ASN A 103 -12.57 11.09 -3.80
CA ASN A 103 -13.09 9.77 -3.48
C ASN A 103 -11.96 8.73 -3.51
N TRP A 104 -11.43 8.36 -2.34
CA TRP A 104 -10.22 7.53 -2.23
C TRP A 104 -10.51 6.03 -2.05
N LEU A 105 -11.78 5.69 -1.91
CA LEU A 105 -12.32 4.36 -1.76
C LEU A 105 -13.69 4.33 -2.44
N PHE A 106 -13.95 3.35 -3.29
CA PHE A 106 -15.29 3.08 -3.84
C PHE A 106 -15.56 1.58 -3.80
N ILE A 107 -16.80 1.15 -4.05
CA ILE A 107 -17.17 -0.27 -4.15
C ILE A 107 -17.38 -0.57 -5.62
N GLN A 108 -16.61 -1.53 -6.14
CA GLN A 108 -16.75 -2.03 -7.50
C GLN A 108 -17.50 -3.36 -7.45
N GLU A 109 -18.54 -3.48 -8.25
CA GLU A 109 -19.44 -4.64 -8.22
C GLU A 109 -19.14 -5.57 -9.39
N ALA A 110 -19.28 -6.88 -9.15
CA ALA A 110 -19.08 -7.93 -10.13
C ALA A 110 -20.25 -8.90 -10.09
N TYR A 111 -20.88 -9.11 -11.24
CA TYR A 111 -22.02 -10.01 -11.39
C TYR A 111 -21.73 -11.05 -12.47
N GLY A 112 -22.11 -12.31 -12.24
CA GLY A 112 -21.94 -13.35 -13.24
C GLY A 112 -22.27 -14.74 -12.71
N GLU A 113 -21.75 -15.75 -13.40
CA GLU A 113 -21.92 -17.16 -13.02
C GLU A 113 -20.54 -17.81 -12.85
N TYR A 114 -20.40 -18.64 -11.81
CA TYR A 114 -19.22 -19.45 -11.57
C TYR A 114 -19.65 -20.82 -11.01
N ASN A 115 -19.17 -21.91 -11.62
CA ASN A 115 -19.54 -23.29 -11.27
C ASN A 115 -21.06 -23.59 -11.28
N GLY A 116 -21.84 -22.91 -12.12
CA GLY A 116 -23.29 -23.11 -12.20
C GLY A 116 -24.10 -22.34 -11.15
N GLU A 117 -23.45 -21.47 -10.36
CA GLU A 117 -24.09 -20.60 -9.38
C GLU A 117 -23.89 -19.13 -9.79
N GLU A 118 -24.98 -18.34 -9.73
CA GLU A 118 -24.92 -16.89 -9.89
C GLU A 118 -24.18 -16.28 -8.69
N PHE A 119 -23.32 -15.30 -8.95
CA PHE A 119 -22.61 -14.55 -7.92
C PHE A 119 -22.85 -13.06 -8.08
N GLU A 120 -22.85 -12.39 -6.93
CA GLU A 120 -22.68 -10.95 -6.78
C GLU A 120 -21.53 -10.75 -5.78
N ILE A 121 -20.46 -10.09 -6.22
CA ILE A 121 -19.29 -9.83 -5.38
C ILE A 121 -18.99 -8.33 -5.40
N ASN A 122 -19.00 -7.75 -4.21
CA ASN A 122 -18.77 -6.33 -3.97
C ASN A 122 -17.36 -6.11 -3.47
N ILE A 123 -16.59 -5.27 -4.17
CA ILE A 123 -15.14 -5.16 -4.02
C ILE A 123 -14.76 -3.75 -3.61
N PRO A 124 -14.52 -3.46 -2.31
CA PRO A 124 -14.00 -2.17 -1.88
C PRO A 124 -12.63 -1.89 -2.49
N ARG A 125 -12.55 -0.96 -3.44
CA ARG A 125 -11.34 -0.60 -4.19
C ARG A 125 -10.69 0.64 -3.61
N ARG A 126 -9.38 0.56 -3.39
CA ARG A 126 -8.50 1.66 -2.94
C ARG A 126 -7.05 1.30 -3.22
N CYS A 127 -6.12 2.17 -2.80
CA CYS A 127 -4.68 1.92 -2.89
C CYS A 127 -4.27 0.56 -2.29
N MET A 128 -3.43 -0.17 -3.02
CA MET A 128 -2.89 -1.46 -2.58
C MET A 128 -1.71 -1.33 -1.60
N HIS A 129 -1.14 -0.12 -1.46
CA HIS A 129 0.08 0.16 -0.66
C HIS A 129 1.17 -0.90 -0.84
N CYS A 130 1.65 -1.03 -2.07
CA CYS A 130 2.59 -2.08 -2.46
C CYS A 130 3.88 -2.04 -1.65
N ARG A 131 4.50 -3.21 -1.42
CA ARG A 131 5.81 -3.29 -0.75
C ARG A 131 6.92 -2.71 -1.62
N ASN A 132 6.88 -3.06 -2.91
CA ASN A 132 7.75 -2.51 -3.95
C ASN A 132 6.99 -1.48 -4.78
N ALA A 133 6.60 -0.35 -4.18
CA ALA A 133 5.70 0.63 -4.79
C ALA A 133 6.39 1.49 -5.86
N PRO A 134 6.10 1.29 -7.17
CA PRO A 134 6.72 2.11 -8.23
C PRO A 134 6.33 3.59 -8.13
N CYS A 135 5.12 3.87 -7.63
CA CYS A 135 4.64 5.23 -7.42
C CYS A 135 5.46 6.03 -6.39
N SER A 136 6.02 5.34 -5.38
CA SER A 136 6.96 5.90 -4.39
C SER A 136 8.36 5.96 -4.98
N ASN A 137 8.87 4.83 -5.48
CA ASN A 137 10.26 4.67 -5.90
C ASN A 137 10.64 5.55 -7.10
N LEU A 138 9.67 5.96 -7.92
CA LEU A 138 9.92 6.72 -9.15
C LEU A 138 9.47 8.19 -9.06
N CYS A 139 9.02 8.66 -7.89
CA CYS A 139 8.63 10.06 -7.71
C CYS A 139 9.86 10.97 -7.75
N PRO A 140 10.00 11.86 -8.74
CA PRO A 140 11.20 12.70 -8.86
C PRO A 140 11.31 13.78 -7.79
N PHE A 141 10.20 14.08 -7.09
CA PHE A 141 10.12 15.12 -6.07
C PHE A 141 10.17 14.57 -4.64
N GLY A 142 10.24 13.25 -4.45
CA GLY A 142 10.11 12.62 -3.14
C GLY A 142 8.73 12.79 -2.48
N ALA A 143 7.75 13.34 -3.21
CA ALA A 143 6.41 13.60 -2.69
C ALA A 143 5.63 12.31 -2.40
N ALA A 144 5.86 11.25 -3.16
CA ALA A 144 5.32 9.93 -2.85
C ALA A 144 6.40 9.10 -2.15
N PHE A 145 6.06 8.49 -1.02
CA PHE A 145 7.00 7.71 -0.22
C PHE A 145 6.30 6.58 0.54
N ALA A 146 7.08 5.57 0.92
CA ALA A 146 6.67 4.50 1.82
C ALA A 146 7.17 4.76 3.25
N GLN A 147 6.28 4.60 4.22
CA GLN A 147 6.61 4.63 5.64
C GLN A 147 7.09 3.25 6.10
N GLU A 148 7.82 3.20 7.22
CA GLU A 148 8.34 1.95 7.80
C GLU A 148 7.23 0.93 8.12
N ASN A 149 6.05 1.42 8.50
CA ASN A 149 4.86 0.59 8.75
C ASN A 149 4.14 0.13 7.46
N GLY A 150 4.71 0.33 6.28
CA GLY A 150 4.17 -0.12 4.99
C GLY A 150 3.13 0.80 4.35
N ILE A 151 2.80 1.95 4.96
CA ILE A 151 1.92 2.94 4.34
C ILE A 151 2.66 3.67 3.23
N VAL A 152 2.23 3.46 1.99
CA VAL A 152 2.61 4.32 0.85
C VAL A 152 1.68 5.52 0.79
N ARG A 153 2.17 6.76 0.82
CA ARG A 153 1.34 7.98 0.72
C ARG A 153 1.98 9.07 -0.14
N ILE A 154 1.19 10.08 -0.49
CA ILE A 154 1.66 11.27 -1.21
C ILE A 154 1.54 12.47 -0.27
N HIS A 155 2.60 13.27 -0.17
CA HIS A 155 2.60 14.53 0.56
C HIS A 155 2.10 15.64 -0.37
N PRO A 156 0.95 16.26 -0.08
CA PRO A 156 0.38 17.27 -0.97
C PRO A 156 1.28 18.50 -1.11
N ASP A 157 1.90 18.94 -0.01
CA ASP A 157 2.67 20.20 0.04
C ASP A 157 3.92 20.24 -0.84
N ILE A 158 4.50 19.08 -1.18
CA ILE A 158 5.68 19.00 -2.06
C ILE A 158 5.35 18.30 -3.39
N CYS A 159 4.10 17.93 -3.61
CA CYS A 159 3.68 17.31 -4.85
C CYS A 159 3.57 18.35 -5.96
N MET A 160 4.23 18.07 -7.09
CA MET A 160 4.18 18.92 -8.28
C MET A 160 3.19 18.42 -9.34
N GLY A 161 2.38 17.39 -9.06
CA GLY A 161 1.29 16.98 -9.96
C GLY A 161 1.72 16.37 -11.30
N GLY A 162 2.95 15.87 -11.38
CA GLY A 162 3.52 15.30 -12.61
C GLY A 162 2.88 13.98 -13.08
N ALA A 163 1.91 13.41 -12.34
CA ALA A 163 1.15 12.19 -12.66
C ALA A 163 1.96 10.91 -12.97
N LYS A 164 3.29 10.92 -12.80
CA LYS A 164 4.12 9.73 -12.99
C LYS A 164 3.69 8.58 -12.10
N CYS A 165 3.31 8.86 -10.84
CA CYS A 165 2.77 7.87 -9.92
C CYS A 165 1.49 7.18 -10.44
N LYS A 166 0.64 7.87 -11.19
CA LYS A 166 -0.53 7.28 -11.87
C LYS A 166 -0.11 6.40 -13.04
N ALA A 167 0.84 6.89 -13.85
CA ALA A 167 1.31 6.18 -15.04
C ALA A 167 2.01 4.85 -14.71
N VAL A 168 2.76 4.80 -13.61
CA VAL A 168 3.52 3.60 -13.20
C VAL A 168 2.78 2.71 -12.20
N CYS A 169 1.66 3.17 -11.64
CA CYS A 169 0.84 2.33 -10.77
C CYS A 169 0.12 1.29 -11.65
N PRO A 170 0.29 -0.03 -11.41
CA PRO A 170 -0.37 -1.05 -12.21
C PRO A 170 -1.91 -0.90 -12.22
N TRP A 171 -2.47 -0.38 -11.13
CA TRP A 171 -3.91 -0.15 -10.98
C TRP A 171 -4.35 1.28 -11.29
N HIS A 172 -3.45 2.17 -11.73
CA HIS A 172 -3.75 3.58 -12.05
C HIS A 172 -4.50 4.38 -10.96
N ILE A 173 -4.27 4.02 -9.69
CA ILE A 173 -5.01 4.52 -8.52
C ILE A 173 -4.84 6.02 -8.23
N PRO A 174 -3.62 6.61 -8.32
CA PRO A 174 -3.46 8.03 -8.01
C PRO A 174 -4.25 8.92 -8.98
N GLU A 175 -5.07 9.82 -8.44
CA GLU A 175 -5.87 10.76 -9.21
C GLU A 175 -5.40 12.19 -8.97
N ARG A 176 -5.56 13.08 -9.96
CA ARG A 176 -4.98 14.42 -9.91
C ARG A 176 -6.05 15.50 -9.81
N GLN A 177 -5.83 16.48 -8.95
CA GLN A 177 -6.47 17.79 -9.04
C GLN A 177 -5.42 18.81 -9.48
N SER A 178 -5.65 19.46 -10.61
CA SER A 178 -4.90 20.62 -11.10
C SER A 178 -5.29 21.87 -10.30
N GLY A 179 -4.48 22.94 -10.35
CA GLY A 179 -4.84 24.22 -9.71
C GLY A 179 -4.73 24.21 -8.18
N VAL A 180 -3.93 23.29 -7.63
CA VAL A 180 -3.58 23.22 -6.21
C VAL A 180 -2.10 22.87 -6.04
N GLY A 181 -1.53 23.20 -4.88
CA GLY A 181 -0.19 22.81 -4.47
C GLY A 181 0.94 23.71 -4.98
N LEU A 182 2.14 23.41 -4.51
CA LEU A 182 3.34 24.26 -4.56
C LEU A 182 3.70 24.84 -5.93
N HIS A 183 3.35 24.16 -7.02
CA HIS A 183 3.65 24.65 -8.37
C HIS A 183 3.08 26.05 -8.68
N LEU A 184 1.96 26.42 -8.03
CA LEU A 184 1.32 27.74 -8.19
C LEU A 184 2.16 28.89 -7.62
N GLU A 185 3.09 28.60 -6.71
CA GLU A 185 3.97 29.61 -6.11
C GLU A 185 5.34 29.67 -6.83
N LEU A 186 5.64 28.67 -7.67
CA LEU A 186 6.94 28.55 -8.34
C LEU A 186 6.88 29.01 -9.80
N LEU A 187 6.25 28.21 -10.65
CA LEU A 187 6.06 28.49 -12.08
C LEU A 187 4.72 27.88 -12.51
N PRO A 188 3.58 28.57 -12.28
CA PRO A 188 2.23 28.02 -12.40
C PRO A 188 1.94 27.32 -13.72
N GLN A 189 2.49 27.83 -14.83
CA GLN A 189 2.23 27.32 -16.18
C GLN A 189 3.26 26.29 -16.67
N TYR A 190 4.40 26.14 -15.98
CA TYR A 190 5.57 25.40 -16.49
C TYR A 190 6.10 24.29 -15.57
N ALA A 191 5.97 24.44 -14.24
CA ALA A 191 6.62 23.54 -13.29
C ALA A 191 5.62 22.80 -12.42
N GLY A 192 4.90 21.85 -13.00
CA GLY A 192 3.93 21.02 -12.30
C GLY A 192 2.56 21.09 -12.94
N ASN A 193 1.54 20.50 -12.31
CA ASN A 193 0.16 20.52 -12.80
C ASN A 193 -0.83 20.07 -11.71
N GLY A 194 -0.65 20.53 -10.48
CA GLY A 194 -1.53 20.17 -9.36
C GLY A 194 -0.93 19.24 -8.32
N VAL A 195 -1.79 18.46 -7.66
CA VAL A 195 -1.43 17.47 -6.64
C VAL A 195 -2.10 16.13 -6.94
N MET A 196 -1.39 15.04 -6.63
CA MET A 196 -1.87 13.67 -6.77
C MET A 196 -2.44 13.17 -5.43
N TYR A 197 -3.59 12.53 -5.48
CA TYR A 197 -4.34 12.04 -4.33
C TYR A 197 -4.64 10.55 -4.49
N LYS A 198 -4.75 9.85 -3.36
CA LYS A 198 -5.10 8.43 -3.24
C LYS A 198 -5.31 8.12 -1.76
N CYS A 199 -5.87 6.95 -1.46
CA CYS A 199 -5.90 6.44 -0.09
C CYS A 199 -4.50 6.49 0.57
N ASP A 200 -4.46 7.09 1.75
CA ASP A 200 -3.29 7.27 2.61
C ASP A 200 -3.31 6.33 3.83
N ARG A 201 -4.25 5.38 3.83
CA ARG A 201 -4.55 4.45 4.92
C ARG A 201 -4.87 5.13 6.26
N CYS A 202 -5.45 6.33 6.24
CA CYS A 202 -5.74 7.08 7.46
C CYS A 202 -4.51 7.17 8.38
N TYR A 203 -3.33 7.49 7.81
CA TYR A 203 -2.05 7.46 8.54
C TYR A 203 -2.09 8.25 9.86
N ASN A 204 -2.87 9.34 9.91
CA ASN A 204 -3.09 10.17 11.09
C ASN A 204 -3.83 9.43 12.22
N ARG A 205 -4.76 8.54 11.88
CA ARG A 205 -5.49 7.68 12.84
C ARG A 205 -4.60 6.53 13.31
N ILE A 206 -3.93 5.86 12.38
CA ILE A 206 -2.98 4.77 12.70
C ILE A 206 -1.87 5.27 13.65
N ALA A 207 -1.37 6.49 13.44
CA ALA A 207 -0.37 7.09 14.33
C ALA A 207 -0.87 7.29 15.78
N LYS A 208 -2.19 7.36 15.99
CA LYS A 208 -2.84 7.43 17.31
C LYS A 208 -3.27 6.07 17.85
N GLY A 209 -2.97 4.98 17.14
CA GLY A 209 -3.41 3.62 17.47
C GLY A 209 -4.86 3.30 17.11
N GLU A 210 -5.54 4.21 16.39
CA GLU A 210 -6.91 4.04 15.92
C GLU A 210 -6.97 3.24 14.63
N LEU A 211 -8.15 2.67 14.33
CA LEU A 211 -8.42 2.01 13.06
C LEU A 211 -8.64 3.02 11.92
N PRO A 212 -8.33 2.66 10.67
CA PRO A 212 -8.81 3.41 9.51
C PRO A 212 -10.34 3.51 9.50
N ALA A 213 -10.88 4.65 9.06
CA ALA A 213 -12.32 4.95 9.08
C ALA A 213 -13.15 3.90 8.33
N CYS A 214 -12.70 3.51 7.14
CA CYS A 214 -13.33 2.49 6.33
C CYS A 214 -13.37 1.09 6.95
N ILE A 215 -12.50 0.80 7.93
CA ILE A 215 -12.49 -0.47 8.68
C ILE A 215 -13.43 -0.37 9.87
N GLU A 216 -13.36 0.72 10.62
CA GLU A 216 -14.21 0.96 11.80
C GLU A 216 -15.70 1.07 11.44
N ALA A 217 -16.03 1.68 10.31
CA ALA A 217 -17.41 1.90 9.88
C ALA A 217 -18.07 0.67 9.24
N CYS A 218 -17.35 -0.42 9.00
CA CYS A 218 -17.88 -1.57 8.27
C CYS A 218 -18.78 -2.44 9.17
N PRO A 219 -20.09 -2.55 8.90
CA PRO A 219 -21.00 -3.33 9.76
C PRO A 219 -20.75 -4.84 9.68
N GLU A 220 -20.19 -5.31 8.56
CA GLU A 220 -19.98 -6.74 8.27
C GLU A 220 -18.55 -7.22 8.56
N ASP A 221 -17.71 -6.38 9.19
CA ASP A 221 -16.32 -6.75 9.53
C ASP A 221 -15.50 -7.28 8.31
N VAL A 222 -15.84 -6.82 7.10
CA VAL A 222 -15.19 -7.20 5.83
C VAL A 222 -13.68 -7.00 5.89
N GLN A 223 -13.25 -5.97 6.62
CA GLN A 223 -11.89 -5.50 6.60
C GLN A 223 -11.20 -5.67 7.94
N GLN A 224 -9.96 -6.14 7.91
CA GLN A 224 -9.10 -6.21 9.10
C GLN A 224 -7.76 -5.56 8.79
N ILE A 225 -7.09 -5.06 9.82
CA ILE A 225 -5.72 -4.54 9.71
C ILE A 225 -4.85 -5.15 10.81
N GLY A 226 -3.58 -5.40 10.50
CA GLY A 226 -2.60 -5.90 11.47
C GLY A 226 -1.24 -6.13 10.83
N PRO A 227 -0.28 -6.72 11.56
CA PRO A 227 1.02 -7.09 11.02
C PRO A 227 0.88 -7.97 9.78
N ARG A 228 1.65 -7.68 8.73
CA ARG A 228 1.55 -8.34 7.43
C ARG A 228 1.57 -9.86 7.54
N ARG A 229 2.53 -10.41 8.29
CA ARG A 229 2.68 -11.86 8.46
C ARG A 229 1.39 -12.50 8.97
N GLU A 230 0.79 -11.91 10.00
CA GLU A 230 -0.46 -12.42 10.59
C GLU A 230 -1.65 -12.29 9.63
N ILE A 231 -1.68 -11.20 8.85
CA ILE A 231 -2.73 -10.97 7.85
C ILE A 231 -2.62 -11.96 6.69
N VAL A 232 -1.40 -12.25 6.21
CA VAL A 232 -1.16 -13.28 5.19
C VAL A 232 -1.60 -14.65 5.72
N GLU A 233 -1.19 -15.03 6.92
CA GLU A 233 -1.63 -16.29 7.55
C GLU A 233 -3.15 -16.37 7.70
N LYS A 234 -3.81 -15.27 8.06
CA LYS A 234 -5.28 -15.19 8.10
C LYS A 234 -5.91 -15.33 6.71
N ALA A 235 -5.32 -14.74 5.68
CA ALA A 235 -5.80 -14.83 4.31
C ALA A 235 -5.76 -16.27 3.79
N HIS A 236 -4.65 -16.98 4.02
CA HIS A 236 -4.50 -18.40 3.67
C HIS A 236 -5.50 -19.28 4.41
N ARG A 237 -5.66 -19.12 5.73
CA ARG A 237 -6.68 -19.86 6.48
C ARG A 237 -8.10 -19.59 5.97
N LEU A 238 -8.44 -18.33 5.72
CA LEU A 238 -9.75 -17.97 5.19
C LEU A 238 -9.98 -18.60 3.81
N ALA A 239 -8.98 -18.55 2.93
CA ALA A 239 -9.05 -19.17 1.61
C ALA A 239 -9.20 -20.70 1.70
N GLU A 240 -8.50 -21.36 2.61
CA GLU A 240 -8.66 -22.81 2.86
C GLU A 240 -10.06 -23.15 3.39
N GLU A 241 -10.56 -22.39 4.37
CA GLU A 241 -11.87 -22.61 5.00
C GLU A 241 -13.05 -22.37 4.03
N THR A 242 -12.90 -21.41 3.11
CA THR A 242 -13.97 -21.01 2.17
C THR A 242 -13.77 -21.56 0.76
N ASN A 243 -12.70 -22.33 0.52
CA ASN A 243 -12.24 -22.69 -0.82
C ASN A 243 -12.11 -21.45 -1.74
N GLY A 244 -11.62 -20.35 -1.15
CA GLY A 244 -11.50 -19.05 -1.78
C GLY A 244 -10.16 -18.81 -2.47
N PHE A 245 -10.07 -17.67 -3.14
CA PHE A 245 -8.92 -17.23 -3.91
C PHE A 245 -8.32 -15.98 -3.26
N ILE A 246 -7.00 -15.83 -3.32
CA ILE A 246 -6.26 -14.70 -2.75
C ILE A 246 -5.78 -13.76 -3.85
N TYR A 247 -5.85 -12.45 -3.63
CA TYR A 247 -5.26 -11.43 -4.49
C TYR A 247 -4.59 -10.33 -3.66
N GLY A 248 -3.47 -9.81 -4.16
CA GLY A 248 -2.65 -8.76 -3.52
C GLY A 248 -1.45 -9.30 -2.74
N GLU A 249 -1.38 -10.61 -2.45
CA GLU A 249 -0.24 -11.19 -1.74
C GLU A 249 1.04 -11.18 -2.59
N THR A 250 0.90 -11.50 -3.88
CA THR A 250 2.01 -11.66 -4.84
C THR A 250 2.08 -10.54 -5.87
N GLU A 251 0.95 -9.86 -6.11
CA GLU A 251 0.82 -8.81 -7.12
C GLU A 251 1.83 -7.68 -6.88
N ASN A 252 2.53 -7.28 -7.93
CA ASN A 252 3.58 -6.26 -7.90
C ASN A 252 4.65 -6.51 -6.81
N GLY A 253 5.08 -7.77 -6.64
CA GLY A 253 6.07 -8.15 -5.61
C GLY A 253 5.49 -8.18 -4.19
N GLY A 254 4.16 -8.12 -4.09
CA GLY A 254 3.38 -8.13 -2.88
C GLY A 254 2.86 -6.76 -2.48
N THR A 255 1.62 -6.75 -1.97
CA THR A 255 0.92 -5.54 -1.55
C THR A 255 0.40 -5.63 -0.14
N ASN A 256 0.22 -4.49 0.52
CA ASN A 256 -0.33 -4.43 1.87
C ASN A 256 -1.87 -4.32 1.92
N THR A 257 -2.55 -4.73 0.86
CA THR A 257 -4.01 -4.85 0.78
C THR A 257 -4.31 -6.18 0.10
N ILE A 258 -4.76 -7.16 0.88
CA ILE A 258 -5.04 -8.52 0.43
C ILE A 258 -6.55 -8.73 0.40
N TYR A 259 -7.04 -9.32 -0.67
CA TYR A 259 -8.42 -9.75 -0.82
C TYR A 259 -8.49 -11.27 -0.78
N VAL A 260 -9.56 -11.79 -0.18
CA VAL A 260 -9.99 -13.18 -0.31
C VAL A 260 -11.39 -13.19 -0.91
N SER A 261 -11.61 -14.01 -1.93
CA SER A 261 -12.86 -14.08 -2.68
C SER A 261 -13.36 -15.52 -2.82
N PRO A 262 -14.66 -15.79 -2.70
CA PRO A 262 -15.22 -17.09 -3.07
C PRO A 262 -15.16 -17.36 -4.59
N VAL A 263 -15.00 -16.32 -5.42
CA VAL A 263 -14.94 -16.40 -6.89
C VAL A 263 -13.53 -16.05 -7.38
N PRO A 264 -12.94 -16.77 -8.37
CA PRO A 264 -11.62 -16.47 -8.89
C PRO A 264 -11.50 -15.04 -9.42
N PHE A 265 -10.38 -14.38 -9.13
CA PHE A 265 -10.14 -13.00 -9.56
C PHE A 265 -10.12 -12.80 -11.08
N GLU A 266 -9.80 -13.83 -11.86
CA GLU A 266 -9.90 -13.79 -13.32
C GLU A 266 -11.36 -13.71 -13.79
N VAL A 267 -12.27 -14.42 -13.12
CA VAL A 267 -13.72 -14.38 -13.39
C VAL A 267 -14.26 -13.01 -12.98
N LEU A 268 -13.92 -12.54 -11.78
CA LEU A 268 -14.29 -11.20 -11.32
C LEU A 268 -13.76 -10.11 -12.25
N ASN A 269 -12.52 -10.21 -12.72
CA ASN A 269 -11.93 -9.22 -13.63
C ASN A 269 -12.72 -9.10 -14.94
N ARG A 270 -13.35 -10.17 -15.42
CA ARG A 270 -14.23 -10.13 -16.61
C ARG A 270 -15.59 -9.51 -16.33
N ALA A 271 -16.05 -9.57 -15.08
CA ALA A 271 -17.37 -9.15 -14.64
C ALA A 271 -17.43 -7.71 -14.07
N ILE A 272 -16.30 -7.02 -13.96
CA ILE A 272 -16.22 -5.63 -13.46
C ILE A 272 -16.05 -4.62 -14.59
N ASP A 273 -16.62 -3.43 -14.38
CA ASP A 273 -16.34 -2.26 -15.20
C ASP A 273 -14.93 -1.72 -14.93
N LYS A 274 -14.20 -1.43 -16.00
CA LYS A 274 -12.80 -0.97 -15.96
C LYS A 274 -12.67 0.35 -16.68
N GLY A 275 -11.84 1.24 -16.13
CA GLY A 275 -11.64 2.56 -16.71
C GLY A 275 -10.74 3.44 -15.86
N PRO A 276 -10.60 4.72 -16.22
CA PRO A 276 -9.96 5.70 -15.35
C PRO A 276 -10.59 5.64 -13.95
N GLY A 277 -9.79 5.58 -12.88
CA GLY A 277 -10.28 5.46 -11.51
C GLY A 277 -10.90 4.11 -11.11
N SER A 278 -11.08 3.18 -12.05
CA SER A 278 -11.70 1.87 -11.82
C SER A 278 -10.72 0.74 -12.17
N PRO A 279 -9.92 0.28 -11.19
CA PRO A 279 -8.80 -0.64 -11.42
C PRO A 279 -9.23 -2.06 -11.80
N HIS A 280 -8.38 -2.73 -12.57
CA HIS A 280 -8.55 -4.15 -12.90
C HIS A 280 -8.17 -5.08 -11.73
N LEU A 281 -8.37 -6.39 -11.93
CA LEU A 281 -7.98 -7.50 -11.05
C LEU A 281 -7.04 -8.51 -11.75
N ASP A 282 -6.53 -8.21 -12.95
CA ASP A 282 -5.50 -9.04 -13.58
C ASP A 282 -4.28 -9.24 -12.66
N PRO A 283 -3.58 -10.40 -12.76
CA PRO A 283 -2.28 -10.60 -12.12
C PRO A 283 -1.28 -9.54 -12.54
N VAL A 284 -0.51 -9.04 -11.59
CA VAL A 284 0.44 -7.94 -11.80
C VAL A 284 1.86 -8.40 -11.50
N PRO A 285 2.79 -8.40 -12.48
CA PRO A 285 4.20 -8.66 -12.21
C PRO A 285 4.82 -7.51 -11.40
N ASP A 286 5.90 -7.78 -10.67
CA ASP A 286 6.66 -6.73 -9.99
C ASP A 286 7.34 -5.80 -11.02
N ALA A 287 6.81 -4.57 -11.12
CA ALA A 287 7.27 -3.57 -12.07
C ALA A 287 8.72 -3.11 -11.84
N MET A 288 9.24 -3.28 -10.62
CA MET A 288 10.56 -2.79 -10.21
C MET A 288 11.61 -3.92 -10.11
N THR A 289 11.22 -5.20 -10.19
CA THR A 289 12.14 -6.33 -10.08
C THR A 289 13.33 -6.25 -11.04
N SER A 290 13.10 -5.90 -12.30
CA SER A 290 14.20 -5.78 -13.28
C SER A 290 15.22 -4.71 -12.86
N ALA A 291 14.74 -3.53 -12.46
CA ALA A 291 15.59 -2.45 -12.01
C ALA A 291 16.36 -2.82 -10.73
N ASN A 292 15.70 -3.50 -9.79
CA ASN A 292 16.32 -3.97 -8.55
C ASN A 292 17.41 -5.01 -8.83
N ASN A 293 17.15 -5.97 -9.73
CA ASN A 293 18.13 -6.98 -10.13
C ASN A 293 19.34 -6.36 -10.83
N MET A 294 19.13 -5.36 -11.69
CA MET A 294 20.22 -4.62 -12.33
C MET A 294 21.04 -3.82 -11.31
N ALA A 295 20.39 -3.14 -10.35
CA ALA A 295 21.07 -2.42 -9.30
C ALA A 295 21.91 -3.36 -8.42
N LEU A 296 21.37 -4.53 -8.06
CA LEU A 296 22.10 -5.56 -7.32
C LEU A 296 23.28 -6.10 -8.14
N ALA A 297 23.09 -6.39 -9.42
CA ALA A 297 24.16 -6.86 -10.30
C ALA A 297 25.29 -5.83 -10.39
N LEU A 298 24.96 -4.54 -10.55
CA LEU A 298 25.94 -3.45 -10.56
C LEU A 298 26.69 -3.33 -9.23
N ALA A 299 25.99 -3.49 -8.10
CA ALA A 299 26.59 -3.42 -6.77
C ALA A 299 27.54 -4.59 -6.49
N VAL A 300 27.20 -5.80 -6.96
CA VAL A 300 27.99 -7.03 -6.72
C VAL A 300 29.13 -7.20 -7.72
N ALA A 301 29.01 -6.61 -8.93
CA ALA A 301 29.99 -6.78 -10.00
C ALA A 301 31.46 -6.48 -9.60
N PRO A 302 31.78 -5.40 -8.86
CA PRO A 302 33.16 -5.14 -8.42
C PRO A 302 33.72 -6.24 -7.51
N VAL A 303 32.90 -6.75 -6.58
CA VAL A 303 33.28 -7.81 -5.64
C VAL A 303 33.49 -9.13 -6.37
N ALA A 304 32.57 -9.48 -7.26
CA ALA A 304 32.68 -10.68 -8.09
C ALA A 304 33.91 -10.62 -9.00
N GLY A 305 34.21 -9.45 -9.59
CA GLY A 305 35.40 -9.22 -10.40
C GLY A 305 36.70 -9.40 -9.62
N ALA A 306 36.78 -8.83 -8.42
CA ALA A 306 37.93 -8.99 -7.53
C ALA A 306 38.14 -10.45 -7.10
N ALA A 307 37.07 -11.14 -6.69
CA ALA A 307 37.12 -12.56 -6.35
C ALA A 307 37.59 -13.41 -7.54
N GLY A 308 37.08 -13.14 -8.75
CA GLY A 308 37.51 -13.80 -9.98
C GLY A 308 38.99 -13.58 -10.29
N ALA A 309 39.50 -12.36 -10.10
CA ALA A 309 40.92 -12.04 -10.28
C ALA A 309 41.82 -12.79 -9.28
N VAL A 310 41.41 -12.86 -8.01
CA VAL A 310 42.12 -13.62 -6.96
C VAL A 310 42.14 -15.11 -7.28
N LEU A 311 41.00 -15.69 -7.65
CA LEU A 311 40.91 -17.09 -8.05
C LEU A 311 41.79 -17.39 -9.27
N ARG A 312 41.81 -16.49 -10.26
CA ARG A 312 42.70 -16.62 -11.42
C ARG A 312 44.17 -16.61 -10.99
N PHE A 313 44.58 -15.68 -10.12
CA PHE A 313 45.95 -15.60 -9.60
C PHE A 313 46.36 -16.88 -8.87
N LEU A 314 45.51 -17.40 -7.99
CA LEU A 314 45.76 -18.64 -7.26
C LEU A 314 45.84 -19.86 -8.19
N SER A 315 44.99 -19.96 -9.21
CA SER A 315 45.04 -21.05 -10.19
C SER A 315 46.33 -21.05 -11.03
N LEU A 316 46.89 -19.87 -11.33
CA LEU A 316 48.16 -19.74 -12.04
C LEU A 316 49.35 -20.17 -11.16
N GLY A 317 49.31 -19.88 -9.86
CA GLY A 317 50.33 -20.33 -8.91
C GLY A 317 50.31 -21.85 -8.62
N GLY A 318 49.16 -22.52 -8.79
CA GLY A 318 49.03 -23.96 -8.57
C GLY A 318 49.59 -24.85 -9.69
N ASN A 319 49.74 -24.33 -10.92
CA ASN A 319 50.19 -25.11 -12.06
C ASN A 319 51.73 -25.24 -12.18
N ASP A 320 52.49 -24.40 -11.48
CA ASP A 320 53.96 -24.38 -11.59
C ASP A 320 54.67 -25.45 -10.74
N THR A 321 53.92 -26.20 -9.92
CA THR A 321 54.45 -27.28 -9.07
C THR A 321 54.26 -28.69 -9.66
N ARG A 322 53.48 -28.86 -10.74
CA ARG A 322 53.26 -30.17 -11.39
C ARG A 322 54.17 -30.47 -12.59
N GLY A 323 55.03 -29.52 -13.00
CA GLY A 323 55.93 -29.69 -14.16
C GLY A 323 57.39 -30.05 -13.83
N LYS A 324 57.84 -29.97 -12.57
CA LYS A 324 59.25 -30.21 -12.19
C LYS A 324 59.50 -31.61 -11.62
N GLY A 325 58.88 -32.63 -12.22
CA GLY A 325 58.96 -34.02 -11.75
C GLY A 325 59.02 -35.05 -12.86
N ALA A 326 59.64 -34.76 -14.00
CA ALA A 326 59.99 -35.80 -14.99
C ALA A 326 60.99 -35.25 -16.03
N GLN A 327 62.29 -35.22 -15.70
CA GLN A 327 63.34 -35.58 -16.65
C GLN A 327 64.65 -35.81 -15.88
N ARG A 328 65.27 -36.93 -16.24
CA ARG A 328 66.52 -37.49 -15.73
C ARG A 328 67.73 -36.65 -16.09
#